data_AF-H8ZAE0-F1
#
_entry.id   AF-H8ZAE0-F1
#
_cell.length_a   1.000
_cell.length_b   1.000
_cell.length_c   1.000
_cell.angle_alpha   90.00
_cell.angle_beta   90.00
_cell.angle_gamma   90.00
#
_symmetry.space_group_name_H-M   'P 1'
#
loop_
_entity.id
_entity.type
_entity.pdbx_description
1 polymer ?
#
loop_
_entity_poly.entity_id
_entity_poly.type
_entity_poly.pdbx_seq_one_letter_code
_entity_poly.pdbx_strand_id
1 'polypeptide(L)'
;MSSTESTSMDDYSDTEYYTEDENYDSRDGSELMASSGNMPDLFTVRTGECPGEYERIELLIKHSKVLKSGGISEEEKAALFSHMVVRSEAEGIEAEPWITSFFSVLQYPAVRSMLPSKVASAIGQLPDHETLDVLISFRFSNVPEEIVYEMYESFPGAHMHKKDQKVLLLSLEKPVQKEEEAEIKRVFPAFKFQGSGKLFPVHTEEIFLILNAEKPLFSCLVHDDTAIKGYILDRERFIAFIEAMKKYYT
;
A
#
# COMPACT_ATOMS: atom_id res chain seq x y z
N MET A 1 -61.18 -61.47 -18.27
CA MET A 1 -61.24 -62.32 -19.48
C MET A 1 -60.76 -61.50 -20.67
N SER A 2 -59.98 -62.13 -21.55
CA SER A 2 -59.30 -61.61 -22.76
C SER A 2 -58.05 -60.76 -22.49
N SER A 3 -56.79 -61.18 -22.71
CA SER A 3 -56.14 -61.76 -23.92
C SER A 3 -56.25 -60.78 -25.10
N THR A 4 -55.18 -60.17 -25.62
CA THR A 4 -54.14 -60.74 -26.53
C THR A 4 -53.00 -59.69 -26.65
N GLU A 5 -51.72 -59.97 -26.35
CA GLU A 5 -50.62 -60.33 -27.29
C GLU A 5 -50.72 -59.64 -28.68
N SER A 6 -49.70 -58.96 -29.23
CA SER A 6 -48.41 -59.53 -29.62
C SER A 6 -47.46 -58.50 -30.27
N THR A 7 -46.16 -58.57 -29.90
CA THR A 7 -44.87 -58.40 -30.68
C THR A 7 -44.66 -57.20 -31.61
N SER A 8 -43.49 -56.53 -31.70
CA SER A 8 -42.06 -56.94 -31.59
C SER A 8 -41.18 -55.74 -31.16
N MET A 9 -40.10 -55.86 -30.36
CA MET A 9 -38.71 -56.28 -30.71
C MET A 9 -38.21 -55.58 -31.99
N ASP A 10 -37.12 -54.79 -32.04
CA ASP A 10 -35.80 -54.79 -31.37
C ASP A 10 -35.26 -53.33 -31.30
N ASP A 11 -34.67 -52.79 -30.22
CA ASP A 11 -33.37 -53.05 -29.55
C ASP A 11 -32.22 -52.11 -30.02
N TYR A 12 -31.74 -51.32 -29.05
CA TYR A 12 -30.46 -50.60 -28.85
C TYR A 12 -29.85 -49.65 -29.92
N SER A 13 -29.77 -48.36 -29.55
CA SER A 13 -28.48 -47.76 -29.12
C SER A 13 -28.80 -46.63 -28.11
N ASP A 14 -28.38 -46.75 -26.85
CA ASP A 14 -27.12 -46.20 -26.29
C ASP A 14 -26.99 -44.70 -26.62
N THR A 15 -27.02 -43.75 -25.69
CA THR A 15 -26.57 -43.67 -24.28
C THR A 15 -27.34 -42.52 -23.59
N GLU A 16 -27.95 -42.69 -22.40
CA GLU A 16 -27.31 -42.55 -21.08
C GLU A 16 -26.58 -41.21 -20.87
N TYR A 17 -26.74 -40.41 -19.81
CA TYR A 17 -27.62 -40.40 -18.63
C TYR A 17 -27.53 -38.98 -18.05
N TYR A 18 -28.63 -38.51 -17.46
CA TYR A 18 -28.55 -37.58 -16.34
C TYR A 18 -27.93 -38.32 -15.15
N THR A 19 -26.92 -37.74 -14.51
CA THR A 19 -26.72 -37.87 -13.06
C THR A 19 -26.21 -36.54 -12.53
N GLU A 20 -26.99 -35.94 -11.64
CA GLU A 20 -26.48 -35.09 -10.57
C GLU A 20 -25.33 -35.85 -9.89
N ASP A 21 -24.20 -35.19 -9.65
CA ASP A 21 -23.40 -35.47 -8.47
C ASP A 21 -22.55 -34.27 -8.08
N GLU A 22 -22.63 -34.00 -6.79
CA GLU A 22 -21.73 -33.16 -6.02
C GLU A 22 -20.29 -33.61 -6.25
N ASN A 23 -19.40 -32.68 -6.62
CA ASN A 23 -18.03 -32.70 -6.16
C ASN A 23 -17.40 -31.32 -6.34
N TYR A 24 -17.41 -30.60 -5.21
CA TYR A 24 -16.41 -29.62 -4.83
C TYR A 24 -15.06 -30.35 -4.86
N ASP A 25 -14.40 -30.39 -6.01
CA ASP A 25 -13.05 -30.95 -6.12
C ASP A 25 -12.08 -29.88 -6.60
N SER A 26 -11.47 -29.24 -5.59
CA SER A 26 -10.02 -29.20 -5.43
C SER A 26 -9.22 -29.37 -6.74
N ARG A 27 -9.19 -28.33 -7.58
CA ARG A 27 -8.06 -28.12 -8.48
C ARG A 27 -7.18 -27.03 -7.91
N ASP A 28 -6.23 -27.51 -7.12
CA ASP A 28 -4.87 -26.98 -6.96
C ASP A 28 -4.68 -25.56 -7.53
N GLY A 29 -4.99 -24.55 -6.70
CA GLY A 29 -4.50 -23.19 -6.89
C GLY A 29 -3.03 -23.04 -6.51
N SER A 30 -2.23 -24.10 -6.66
CA SER A 30 -0.81 -24.13 -6.30
C SER A 30 0.14 -23.93 -7.49
N GLU A 31 -0.37 -23.69 -8.71
CA GLU A 31 0.44 -23.46 -9.91
C GLU A 31 0.25 -22.07 -10.56
N LEU A 32 0.05 -21.02 -9.75
CA LEU A 32 0.40 -19.65 -10.16
C LEU A 32 1.63 -19.10 -9.41
N MET A 33 2.36 -19.98 -8.72
CA MET A 33 3.70 -19.71 -8.19
C MET A 33 4.76 -20.28 -9.15
N ALA A 34 4.89 -19.66 -10.31
CA ALA A 34 6.07 -19.74 -11.18
C ALA A 34 6.18 -18.37 -11.87
N SER A 35 7.23 -17.57 -11.73
CA SER A 35 8.57 -17.82 -11.25
C SER A 35 9.14 -16.52 -10.65
N SER A 36 9.70 -16.62 -9.45
CA SER A 36 10.69 -15.66 -8.97
C SER A 36 11.91 -15.69 -9.89
N GLY A 37 12.12 -14.63 -10.64
CA GLY A 37 13.31 -14.44 -11.46
C GLY A 37 13.10 -13.35 -12.49
N ASN A 38 13.51 -12.12 -12.16
CA ASN A 38 13.45 -10.89 -12.98
C ASN A 38 12.14 -10.07 -12.92
N MET A 39 11.72 -9.62 -11.73
CA MET A 39 10.78 -8.50 -11.56
C MET A 39 11.35 -7.06 -11.54
N PRO A 40 12.68 -6.77 -11.44
CA PRO A 40 13.15 -5.37 -11.39
C PRO A 40 12.87 -4.57 -12.66
N ASP A 41 12.81 -5.24 -13.81
CA ASP A 41 12.66 -4.57 -15.12
C ASP A 41 11.25 -4.01 -15.37
N LEU A 42 10.28 -4.28 -14.48
CA LEU A 42 8.89 -3.82 -14.60
C LEU A 42 8.60 -2.52 -13.84
N PHE A 43 9.55 -1.96 -13.10
CA PHE A 43 9.32 -0.76 -12.29
C PHE A 43 10.40 0.29 -12.53
N THR A 44 9.99 1.55 -12.61
CA THR A 44 10.90 2.70 -12.75
C THR A 44 10.51 3.80 -11.77
N VAL A 45 11.48 4.27 -11.00
CA VAL A 45 11.29 5.43 -10.12
C VAL A 45 11.49 6.71 -10.93
N ARG A 46 10.46 7.57 -10.97
CA ARG A 46 10.55 8.91 -11.56
C ARG A 46 10.33 9.98 -10.50
N THR A 47 11.06 11.08 -10.62
CA THR A 47 10.95 12.22 -9.72
C THR A 47 10.47 13.42 -10.53
N GLY A 48 9.41 14.10 -10.06
CA GLY A 48 8.79 15.24 -10.74
C GLY A 48 7.29 15.07 -10.98
N GLU A 49 6.73 15.99 -11.78
CA GLU A 49 5.31 16.01 -12.13
C GLU A 49 4.95 14.89 -13.12
N CYS A 50 3.73 14.35 -12.99
CA CYS A 50 3.21 13.30 -13.84
C CYS A 50 1.94 13.77 -14.58
N PRO A 51 2.00 14.04 -15.89
CA PRO A 51 0.79 14.37 -16.64
C PRO A 51 -0.06 13.11 -16.89
N GLY A 52 -1.38 13.21 -16.71
CA GLY A 52 -2.34 12.46 -17.54
C GLY A 52 -2.98 11.16 -17.03
N GLU A 53 -2.86 10.73 -15.77
CA GLU A 53 -3.32 9.38 -15.36
C GLU A 53 -4.30 9.34 -14.16
N TYR A 54 -5.16 10.36 -14.01
CA TYR A 54 -5.98 10.54 -12.79
C TYR A 54 -6.93 9.38 -12.45
N GLU A 55 -7.57 8.75 -13.44
CA GLU A 55 -8.59 7.71 -13.21
C GLU A 55 -8.04 6.48 -12.48
N ARG A 56 -6.82 6.04 -12.80
CA ARG A 56 -6.21 4.84 -12.20
C ARG A 56 -5.69 5.12 -10.78
N ILE A 57 -5.35 6.37 -10.49
CA ILE A 57 -4.86 6.78 -9.17
C ILE A 57 -5.99 7.00 -8.17
N GLU A 58 -7.22 7.18 -8.65
CA GLU A 58 -8.40 7.20 -7.79
C GLU A 58 -8.49 5.94 -6.93
N LEU A 59 -8.04 4.78 -7.44
CA LEU A 59 -7.99 3.54 -6.66
C LEU A 59 -7.03 3.69 -5.47
N LEU A 60 -5.80 4.16 -5.70
CA LEU A 60 -4.81 4.39 -4.63
C LEU A 60 -5.33 5.38 -3.57
N ILE A 61 -5.95 6.48 -4.01
CA ILE A 61 -6.56 7.48 -3.13
C ILE A 61 -7.73 6.89 -2.35
N LYS A 62 -8.63 6.16 -3.02
CA LYS A 62 -9.84 5.57 -2.43
C LYS A 62 -9.51 4.52 -1.37
N HIS A 63 -8.42 3.78 -1.56
CA HIS A 63 -7.94 2.79 -0.60
C HIS A 63 -7.09 3.40 0.52
N SER A 64 -6.67 4.66 0.40
CA SER A 64 -5.92 5.34 1.45
C SER A 64 -6.80 5.64 2.66
N LYS A 65 -6.40 5.12 3.82
CA LYS A 65 -6.98 5.47 5.12
C LYS A 65 -6.24 6.62 5.81
N VAL A 66 -5.25 7.22 5.14
CA VAL A 66 -4.54 8.42 5.62
C VAL A 66 -5.33 9.69 5.28
N LEU A 67 -6.16 9.63 4.24
CA LEU A 67 -7.03 10.72 3.80
C LEU A 67 -8.43 10.64 4.45
N LYS A 68 -9.19 11.74 4.39
CA LYS A 68 -10.54 11.83 4.93
C LYS A 68 -11.50 10.85 4.25
N SER A 69 -12.41 10.30 5.04
CA SER A 69 -13.57 9.56 4.52
C SER A 69 -14.55 10.55 3.85
N GLY A 70 -14.86 10.35 2.57
CA GLY A 70 -15.77 11.22 1.80
C GLY A 70 -15.25 11.63 0.42
N GLY A 71 -14.03 11.22 0.05
CA GLY A 71 -13.38 11.59 -1.20
C GLY A 71 -12.65 12.94 -1.09
N ILE A 72 -11.83 13.22 -2.08
CA ILE A 72 -11.08 14.47 -2.24
C ILE A 72 -11.47 15.10 -3.59
N SER A 73 -11.45 16.43 -3.68
CA SER A 73 -11.83 17.15 -4.91
C SER A 73 -10.80 16.96 -6.03
N GLU A 74 -11.14 17.32 -7.27
CA GLU A 74 -10.19 17.26 -8.39
C GLU A 74 -8.97 18.16 -8.17
N GLU A 75 -9.16 19.33 -7.56
CA GLU A 75 -8.06 20.22 -7.20
C GLU A 75 -7.15 19.60 -6.12
N GLU A 76 -7.74 18.93 -5.12
CA GLU A 76 -7.00 18.21 -4.09
C GLU A 76 -6.22 17.03 -4.69
N LYS A 77 -6.83 16.30 -5.65
CA LYS A 77 -6.16 15.24 -6.42
C LYS A 77 -4.96 15.81 -7.17
N ALA A 78 -5.16 16.85 -7.98
CA ALA A 78 -4.09 17.47 -8.75
C ALA A 78 -2.90 17.91 -7.87
N ALA A 79 -3.18 18.47 -6.69
CA ALA A 79 -2.14 18.80 -5.73
C ALA A 79 -1.37 17.56 -5.22
N LEU A 80 -2.05 16.45 -4.93
CA LEU A 80 -1.36 15.23 -4.48
C LEU A 80 -0.32 14.72 -5.49
N PHE A 81 -0.49 15.02 -6.78
CA PHE A 81 0.36 14.56 -7.87
C PHE A 81 1.48 15.49 -8.31
N SER A 82 1.60 16.68 -7.70
CA SER A 82 2.64 17.61 -8.12
C SER A 82 4.06 17.13 -7.78
N HIS A 83 4.21 16.10 -6.94
CA HIS A 83 5.48 15.65 -6.39
C HIS A 83 5.59 14.11 -6.36
N MET A 84 6.83 13.63 -6.56
CA MET A 84 7.33 12.24 -6.78
C MET A 84 6.34 11.09 -7.11
N VAL A 85 6.51 10.48 -8.28
CA VAL A 85 5.63 9.40 -8.80
C VAL A 85 6.44 8.20 -9.31
N VAL A 86 6.12 6.99 -8.85
CA VAL A 86 6.69 5.75 -9.40
C VAL A 86 5.77 5.15 -10.45
N ARG A 87 6.40 4.67 -11.54
CA ARG A 87 5.71 4.08 -12.68
C ARG A 87 6.16 2.63 -12.85
N SER A 88 5.22 1.70 -12.87
CA SER A 88 5.42 0.33 -13.35
C SER A 88 5.30 0.32 -14.87
N GLU A 89 6.23 -0.29 -15.59
CA GLU A 89 5.99 -0.62 -17.00
C GLU A 89 4.84 -1.62 -17.08
N ALA A 90 3.93 -1.38 -18.02
CA ALA A 90 2.90 -2.34 -18.36
C ALA A 90 3.54 -3.52 -19.08
N GLU A 91 3.05 -4.74 -18.83
CA GLU A 91 3.43 -5.94 -19.58
C GLU A 91 3.34 -5.68 -21.08
N GLY A 92 4.48 -5.40 -21.74
CA GLY A 92 4.77 -5.53 -23.18
C GLY A 92 3.78 -5.03 -24.26
N ILE A 93 2.64 -4.44 -23.92
CA ILE A 93 1.51 -4.23 -24.85
C ILE A 93 0.82 -2.87 -24.63
N GLU A 94 0.90 -2.25 -23.44
CA GLU A 94 0.31 -0.92 -23.25
C GLU A 94 1.28 0.21 -23.61
N ALA A 95 0.75 1.24 -24.27
CA ALA A 95 1.51 2.40 -24.71
C ALA A 95 1.95 3.33 -23.55
N GLU A 96 1.33 3.17 -22.36
CA GLU A 96 1.57 4.01 -21.19
C GLU A 96 1.76 3.15 -19.92
N PRO A 97 2.82 3.40 -19.12
CA PRO A 97 3.12 2.67 -17.88
C PRO A 97 2.08 2.94 -16.78
N TRP A 98 1.90 2.01 -15.83
CA TRP A 98 0.91 2.10 -14.74
C TRP A 98 1.50 2.72 -13.47
N ILE A 99 0.82 3.70 -12.86
CA ILE A 99 1.18 4.17 -11.51
C ILE A 99 0.70 3.15 -10.47
N THR A 100 1.66 2.49 -9.83
CA THR A 100 1.41 1.51 -8.76
C THR A 100 1.74 2.06 -7.37
N SER A 101 2.53 3.13 -7.30
CA SER A 101 2.89 3.84 -6.07
C SER A 101 3.34 5.28 -6.34
N PHE A 102 3.18 6.17 -5.36
CA PHE A 102 3.70 7.54 -5.41
C PHE A 102 3.83 8.12 -4.00
N PHE A 103 4.71 9.13 -3.83
CA PHE A 103 4.77 9.93 -2.61
C PHE A 103 4.28 11.34 -2.93
N SER A 104 3.22 11.75 -2.25
CA SER A 104 2.81 13.13 -2.28
C SER A 104 3.52 13.91 -1.18
N VAL A 105 4.13 15.04 -1.54
CA VAL A 105 4.68 16.01 -0.56
C VAL A 105 3.97 17.33 -0.73
N LEU A 106 3.20 17.73 0.27
CA LEU A 106 2.44 18.97 0.25
C LEU A 106 2.69 19.77 1.51
N GLN A 107 2.74 21.09 1.38
CA GLN A 107 2.71 21.95 2.56
C GLN A 107 1.40 21.75 3.31
N TYR A 108 1.47 21.75 4.65
CA TYR A 108 0.32 21.47 5.49
C TYR A 108 -0.95 22.28 5.16
N PRO A 109 -0.91 23.60 4.86
CA PRO A 109 -2.12 24.33 4.50
C PRO A 109 -2.87 23.73 3.30
N ALA A 110 -2.15 23.18 2.32
CA ALA A 110 -2.74 22.55 1.13
C ALA A 110 -3.33 21.17 1.44
N VAL A 111 -2.66 20.37 2.29
CA VAL A 111 -3.10 19.01 2.63
C VAL A 111 -4.14 18.97 3.77
N ARG A 112 -4.29 20.06 4.54
CA ARG A 112 -5.14 20.14 5.73
C ARG A 112 -6.57 19.68 5.46
N SER A 113 -7.16 20.12 4.35
CA SER A 113 -8.55 19.77 3.99
C SER A 113 -8.70 18.32 3.54
N MET A 114 -7.61 17.62 3.23
CA MET A 114 -7.61 16.23 2.77
C MET A 114 -7.46 15.22 3.92
N LEU A 115 -7.00 15.67 5.09
CA LEU A 115 -6.70 14.80 6.23
C LEU A 115 -7.93 14.58 7.14
N PRO A 116 -7.99 13.45 7.87
CA PRO A 116 -8.93 13.27 8.96
C PRO A 116 -8.82 14.42 9.98
N SER A 117 -9.96 14.91 10.49
CA SER A 117 -10.02 16.11 11.34
C SER A 117 -9.10 16.04 12.57
N LYS A 118 -8.98 14.86 13.20
CA LYS A 118 -8.08 14.63 14.33
C LYS A 118 -6.60 14.80 13.95
N VAL A 119 -6.21 14.30 12.78
CA VAL A 119 -4.83 14.40 12.28
C VAL A 119 -4.52 15.86 11.93
N ALA A 120 -5.41 16.53 11.19
CA ALA A 120 -5.27 17.95 10.90
C ALA A 120 -5.14 18.78 12.19
N SER A 121 -5.98 18.52 13.20
CA SER A 121 -5.88 19.19 14.49
C SER A 121 -4.56 18.93 15.21
N ALA A 122 -4.02 17.71 15.14
CA ALA A 122 -2.75 17.38 15.77
C ALA A 122 -1.57 18.09 15.09
N ILE A 123 -1.56 18.14 13.75
CA ILE A 123 -0.54 18.86 12.99
C ILE A 123 -0.62 20.37 13.28
N GLY A 124 -1.83 20.93 13.36
CA GLY A 124 -2.03 22.35 13.70
C GLY A 124 -1.56 22.77 15.10
N GLN A 125 -1.23 21.82 15.98
CA GLN A 125 -0.63 22.08 17.29
C GLN A 125 0.91 22.05 17.26
N LEU A 126 1.50 21.61 16.16
CA LEU A 126 2.95 21.58 15.99
C LEU A 126 3.49 23.01 15.73
N PRO A 127 4.72 23.31 16.20
CA PRO A 127 5.40 24.54 15.82
C PRO A 127 5.68 24.55 14.31
N ASP A 128 5.62 25.75 13.72
CA ASP A 128 5.93 25.98 12.29
C ASP A 128 5.13 25.11 11.32
N HIS A 129 3.95 24.63 11.73
CA HIS A 129 3.14 23.72 10.94
C HIS A 129 2.75 24.30 9.57
N GLU A 130 2.61 25.62 9.43
CA GLU A 130 2.26 26.28 8.17
C GLU A 130 3.30 26.08 7.06
N THR A 131 4.56 25.85 7.42
CA THR A 131 5.66 25.62 6.46
C THR A 131 6.12 24.17 6.42
N LEU A 132 5.40 23.27 7.10
CA LEU A 132 5.78 21.87 7.20
C LEU A 132 5.38 21.13 5.92
N ASP A 133 6.35 20.47 5.30
CA ASP A 133 6.10 19.55 4.20
C ASP A 133 5.56 18.23 4.76
N VAL A 134 4.40 17.79 4.28
CA VAL A 134 3.73 16.56 4.71
C VAL A 134 3.88 15.52 3.61
N LEU A 135 4.52 14.41 3.93
CA LEU A 135 4.68 13.27 3.04
C LEU A 135 3.60 12.23 3.30
N ILE A 136 2.87 11.87 2.25
CA ILE A 136 1.88 10.81 2.22
C ILE A 136 2.31 9.78 1.17
N SER A 137 2.50 8.54 1.61
CA SER A 137 2.85 7.41 0.77
C SER A 137 1.59 6.69 0.30
N PHE A 138 1.49 6.42 -1.00
CA PHE A 138 0.42 5.64 -1.61
C PHE A 138 1.04 4.51 -2.41
N ARG A 139 0.53 3.28 -2.21
CA ARG A 139 0.90 2.14 -3.04
C ARG A 139 -0.11 1.01 -2.95
N PHE A 140 -0.11 0.15 -3.96
CA PHE A 140 -0.75 -1.15 -3.86
C PHE A 140 0.11 -2.11 -3.04
N SER A 141 -0.53 -3.13 -2.47
CA SER A 141 0.15 -4.12 -1.61
C SER A 141 1.10 -5.05 -2.36
N ASN A 142 1.03 -5.10 -3.69
CA ASN A 142 1.87 -5.93 -4.55
C ASN A 142 3.13 -5.21 -5.07
N VAL A 143 3.35 -3.94 -4.69
CA VAL A 143 4.58 -3.24 -5.06
C VAL A 143 5.77 -3.90 -4.33
N PRO A 144 6.82 -4.34 -5.04
CA PRO A 144 7.97 -5.01 -4.43
C PRO A 144 8.72 -4.11 -3.44
N GLU A 145 9.29 -4.71 -2.40
CA GLU A 145 10.01 -4.00 -1.33
C GLU A 145 11.24 -3.26 -1.87
N GLU A 146 11.90 -3.80 -2.89
CA GLU A 146 13.05 -3.16 -3.57
C GLU A 146 12.64 -1.84 -4.24
N ILE A 147 11.46 -1.81 -4.84
CA ILE A 147 10.92 -0.59 -5.48
C ILE A 147 10.53 0.44 -4.43
N VAL A 148 9.96 -0.01 -3.30
CA VAL A 148 9.71 0.87 -2.15
C VAL A 148 11.02 1.44 -1.61
N TYR A 149 12.08 0.64 -1.53
CA TYR A 149 13.41 1.12 -1.15
C TYR A 149 13.93 2.18 -2.13
N GLU A 150 13.90 1.92 -3.45
CA GLU A 150 14.35 2.87 -4.46
C GLU A 150 13.56 4.20 -4.44
N MET A 151 12.26 4.14 -4.11
CA MET A 151 11.42 5.33 -3.87
C MET A 151 11.98 6.20 -2.74
N TYR A 152 12.24 5.57 -1.59
CA TYR A 152 12.79 6.28 -0.44
C TYR A 152 14.22 6.75 -0.71
N GLU A 153 15.05 5.98 -1.41
CA GLU A 153 16.43 6.36 -1.78
C GLU A 153 16.47 7.58 -2.70
N SER A 154 15.53 7.66 -3.65
CA SER A 154 15.42 8.80 -4.60
C SER A 154 14.88 10.07 -3.94
N PHE A 155 14.16 9.95 -2.83
CA PHE A 155 13.41 11.04 -2.22
C PHE A 155 14.27 12.25 -1.78
N PRO A 156 15.37 12.11 -1.02
CA PRO A 156 16.13 13.27 -0.54
C PRO A 156 16.74 14.10 -1.67
N GLY A 157 17.15 13.44 -2.76
CA GLY A 157 17.67 14.10 -3.96
C GLY A 157 16.61 14.90 -4.71
N ALA A 158 15.36 14.42 -4.71
CA ALA A 158 14.23 15.03 -5.41
C ALA A 158 13.53 16.15 -4.62
N HIS A 159 13.54 16.08 -3.28
CA HIS A 159 12.70 16.95 -2.46
C HIS A 159 13.40 17.67 -1.30
N MET A 160 14.56 17.18 -0.81
CA MET A 160 15.22 17.75 0.38
C MET A 160 16.41 18.65 0.01
N HIS A 161 16.13 19.76 -0.69
CA HIS A 161 17.15 20.66 -1.23
C HIS A 161 17.68 21.69 -0.22
N LYS A 162 16.92 22.02 0.82
CA LYS A 162 17.36 22.96 1.86
C LYS A 162 17.95 22.19 3.04
N LYS A 163 19.01 22.75 3.64
CA LYS A 163 19.73 22.12 4.75
C LYS A 163 18.82 21.80 5.95
N ASP A 164 17.93 22.73 6.30
CA ASP A 164 17.06 22.63 7.47
C ASP A 164 15.63 22.16 7.12
N GLN A 165 15.44 21.59 5.92
CA GLN A 165 14.14 21.09 5.50
C GLN A 165 13.75 19.88 6.34
N LYS A 166 12.48 19.86 6.75
CA LYS A 166 11.87 18.81 7.54
C LYS A 166 10.62 18.33 6.84
N VAL A 167 10.42 17.02 6.87
CA VAL A 167 9.26 16.36 6.30
C VAL A 167 8.51 15.65 7.41
N LEU A 168 7.21 15.85 7.48
CA LEU A 168 6.30 15.08 8.32
C LEU A 168 5.80 13.87 7.54
N LEU A 169 6.34 12.69 7.85
CA LEU A 169 5.85 11.41 7.33
C LEU A 169 4.63 10.97 8.14
N LEU A 170 3.52 10.70 7.45
CA LEU A 170 2.32 10.13 8.04
C LEU A 170 2.30 8.60 7.88
N SER A 171 2.47 7.91 8.99
CA SER A 171 2.46 6.44 9.07
C SER A 171 1.09 5.96 9.53
N LEU A 172 0.47 5.07 8.76
CA LEU A 172 -0.77 4.40 9.13
C LEU A 172 -0.44 3.07 9.78
N GLU A 173 -0.90 2.85 11.01
CA GLU A 173 -0.73 1.60 11.73
C GLU A 173 -2.07 0.90 11.95
N LYS A 174 -2.08 -0.42 11.77
CA LYS A 174 -3.25 -1.29 11.96
C LYS A 174 -3.05 -2.23 13.15
N PRO A 175 -4.14 -2.72 13.77
CA PRO A 175 -4.06 -3.83 14.70
C PRO A 175 -3.51 -5.08 14.02
N VAL A 176 -2.68 -5.81 14.77
CA VAL A 176 -2.05 -7.07 14.34
C VAL A 176 -2.82 -8.26 14.90
N GLN A 177 -3.11 -9.23 14.04
CA GLN A 177 -3.71 -10.50 14.44
C GLN A 177 -2.67 -11.43 15.09
N LYS A 178 -3.11 -12.45 15.84
CA LYS A 178 -2.17 -13.31 16.60
C LYS A 178 -1.20 -14.06 15.69
N GLU A 179 -1.66 -14.44 14.51
CA GLU A 179 -0.91 -15.15 13.48
C GLU A 179 0.17 -14.23 12.88
N GLU A 180 -0.20 -12.99 12.54
CA GLU A 180 0.72 -11.96 12.05
C GLU A 180 1.79 -11.59 13.10
N GLU A 181 1.44 -11.60 14.39
CA GLU A 181 2.37 -11.24 15.47
C GLU A 181 3.57 -12.18 15.57
N ALA A 182 3.35 -13.48 15.39
CA ALA A 182 4.43 -14.47 15.44
C ALA A 182 5.43 -14.25 14.31
N GLU A 183 4.92 -13.98 13.11
CA GLU A 183 5.73 -13.69 11.93
C GLU A 183 6.50 -12.38 12.08
N ILE A 184 5.83 -11.31 12.52
CA ILE A 184 6.49 -10.01 12.79
C ILE A 184 7.64 -10.17 13.79
N LYS A 185 7.45 -10.94 14.87
CA LYS A 185 8.52 -11.17 15.85
C LYS A 185 9.67 -12.02 15.31
N ARG A 186 9.39 -12.95 14.40
CA ARG A 186 10.40 -13.77 13.73
C ARG A 186 11.25 -12.92 12.78
N VAL A 187 10.59 -12.05 12.01
CA VAL A 187 11.18 -11.21 10.97
C VAL A 187 11.88 -9.99 11.57
N PHE A 188 11.26 -9.36 12.59
CA PHE A 188 11.77 -8.19 13.30
C PHE A 188 11.98 -8.49 14.80
N PRO A 189 12.98 -9.30 15.19
CA PRO A 189 13.16 -9.73 16.58
C PRO A 189 13.47 -8.59 17.55
N ALA A 190 13.99 -7.46 17.05
CA ALA A 190 14.23 -6.26 17.83
C ALA A 190 12.95 -5.44 18.09
N PHE A 191 11.89 -5.64 17.30
CA PHE A 191 10.65 -4.93 17.45
C PHE A 191 9.87 -5.42 18.67
N LYS A 192 9.29 -4.48 19.42
CA LYS A 192 8.46 -4.75 20.59
C LYS A 192 7.17 -3.99 20.47
N PHE A 193 6.06 -4.74 20.43
CA PHE A 193 4.73 -4.14 20.57
C PHE A 193 4.63 -3.38 21.90
N GLN A 194 4.18 -2.14 21.84
CA GLN A 194 4.03 -1.27 23.02
C GLN A 194 2.54 -1.08 23.35
N GLY A 195 2.19 -1.16 24.63
CA GLY A 195 0.82 -0.89 25.11
C GLY A 195 -0.20 -1.98 24.83
N SER A 196 -1.48 -1.67 25.06
CA SER A 196 -2.63 -2.59 24.93
C SER A 196 -3.14 -2.74 23.49
N GLY A 197 -2.67 -1.92 22.55
CA GLY A 197 -2.95 -2.05 21.12
C GLY A 197 -1.71 -2.55 20.40
N LYS A 198 -1.73 -3.78 19.89
CA LYS A 198 -0.65 -4.32 19.05
C LYS A 198 -0.76 -3.71 17.66
N LEU A 199 -0.30 -2.47 17.53
CA LEU A 199 -0.29 -1.76 16.26
C LEU A 199 1.01 -2.03 15.51
N PHE A 200 0.89 -2.09 14.19
CA PHE A 200 2.01 -2.26 13.27
C PHE A 200 1.77 -1.44 12.01
N PRO A 201 2.82 -0.83 11.44
CA PRO A 201 2.68 -0.08 10.19
C PRO A 201 2.04 -0.90 9.08
N VAL A 202 1.07 -0.32 8.39
CA VAL A 202 0.50 -0.91 7.16
C VAL A 202 1.58 -1.03 6.10
N HIS A 203 2.48 -0.06 6.06
CA HIS A 203 3.66 -0.06 5.24
C HIS A 203 4.85 -0.61 6.03
N THR A 204 5.22 -1.87 5.78
CA THR A 204 6.16 -2.63 6.60
C THR A 204 7.49 -1.91 6.84
N GLU A 205 8.05 -1.23 5.83
CA GLU A 205 9.31 -0.49 5.91
C GLU A 205 9.29 0.63 6.95
N GLU A 206 8.12 1.18 7.28
CA GLU A 206 8.02 2.22 8.32
C GLU A 206 8.37 1.66 9.71
N ILE A 207 8.50 0.33 9.88
CA ILE A 207 9.08 -0.27 11.09
C ILE A 207 10.50 0.23 11.36
N PHE A 208 11.28 0.58 10.34
CA PHE A 208 12.64 1.09 10.54
C PHE A 208 12.66 2.45 11.23
N LEU A 209 11.57 3.23 11.15
CA LEU A 209 11.42 4.42 12.00
C LEU A 209 11.41 4.01 13.48
N ILE A 210 10.64 2.96 13.80
CA ILE A 210 10.49 2.46 15.17
C ILE A 210 11.79 1.80 15.65
N LEU A 211 12.43 0.99 14.81
CA LEU A 211 13.69 0.31 15.13
C LEU A 211 14.85 1.30 15.31
N ASN A 212 14.84 2.41 14.58
CA ASN A 212 15.78 3.52 14.76
C ASN A 212 15.40 4.44 15.94
N ALA A 213 14.40 4.06 16.74
CA ALA A 213 13.90 4.82 17.88
C ALA A 213 13.39 6.23 17.54
N GLU A 214 12.93 6.46 16.30
CA GLU A 214 12.21 7.67 15.95
C GLU A 214 10.90 7.74 16.74
N LYS A 215 10.66 8.90 17.36
CA LYS A 215 9.48 9.13 18.18
C LYS A 215 8.42 9.84 17.35
N PRO A 216 7.18 9.33 17.32
CA PRO A 216 6.09 10.06 16.70
C PRO A 216 5.80 11.33 17.52
N LEU A 217 5.56 12.45 16.83
CA LEU A 217 5.13 13.70 17.47
C LEU A 217 3.67 13.66 17.92
N PHE A 218 2.85 12.88 17.22
CA PHE A 218 1.48 12.61 17.59
C PHE A 218 1.07 11.20 17.16
N SER A 219 0.01 10.70 17.78
CA SER A 219 -0.67 9.47 17.38
C SER A 219 -2.17 9.69 17.51
N CYS A 220 -2.90 9.52 16.40
CA CYS A 220 -4.34 9.77 16.33
C CYS A 220 -5.07 8.49 15.91
N LEU A 221 -6.01 8.02 16.73
CA LEU A 221 -6.95 6.96 16.33
C LEU A 221 -7.99 7.52 15.35
N VAL A 222 -8.05 6.98 14.14
CA VAL A 222 -8.86 7.51 13.02
C VAL A 222 -10.00 6.60 12.58
N HIS A 223 -9.78 5.28 12.44
CA HIS A 223 -10.78 4.33 11.94
C HIS A 223 -10.61 2.98 12.62
N ASP A 224 -11.67 2.34 13.15
CA ASP A 224 -11.70 0.92 13.55
C ASP A 224 -10.34 0.36 14.02
N ASP A 225 -9.81 0.96 15.10
CA ASP A 225 -8.55 0.61 15.75
C ASP A 225 -7.24 0.87 14.98
N THR A 226 -7.27 1.61 13.87
CA THR A 226 -6.09 2.16 13.19
C THR A 226 -5.67 3.50 13.77
N ALA A 227 -4.36 3.71 13.80
CA ALA A 227 -3.76 4.97 14.22
C ALA A 227 -2.94 5.58 13.09
N ILE A 228 -2.98 6.91 12.97
CA ILE A 228 -2.03 7.66 12.16
C ILE A 228 -1.01 8.29 13.11
N LYS A 229 0.27 8.03 12.85
CA LYS A 229 1.41 8.63 13.56
C LYS A 229 2.16 9.57 12.66
N GLY A 230 2.57 10.72 13.20
CA GLY A 230 3.37 11.70 12.48
C GLY A 230 4.83 11.69 12.94
N TYR A 231 5.76 11.45 12.03
CA TYR A 231 7.20 11.48 12.29
C TYR A 231 7.84 12.65 11.54
N ILE A 232 8.55 13.53 12.24
CA ILE A 232 9.34 14.57 11.59
C ILE A 232 10.75 14.06 11.33
N LEU A 233 11.11 14.04 10.05
CA LEU A 233 12.42 13.62 9.57
C LEU A 233 13.12 14.81 8.92
N ASP A 234 14.30 15.14 9.41
CA ASP A 234 15.27 15.95 8.67
C ASP A 234 16.06 15.04 7.70
N ARG A 235 16.95 15.64 6.92
CA ARG A 235 17.71 14.91 5.88
C ARG A 235 18.56 13.78 6.47
N GLU A 236 19.19 14.00 7.61
CA GLU A 236 20.06 13.00 8.25
C GLU A 236 19.24 11.81 8.76
N ARG A 237 18.10 12.07 9.38
CA ARG A 237 17.17 11.01 9.84
C ARG A 237 16.55 10.24 8.69
N PHE A 238 16.20 10.93 7.60
CA PHE A 238 15.66 10.28 6.42
C PHE A 238 16.72 9.36 5.77
N ILE A 239 17.98 9.79 5.72
CA ILE A 239 19.10 8.95 5.26
C ILE A 239 19.30 7.75 6.20
N ALA A 240 19.30 7.95 7.52
CA ALA A 240 19.43 6.85 8.48
C ALA A 240 18.29 5.82 8.36
N PHE A 241 17.07 6.28 8.06
CA PHE A 241 15.94 5.42 7.74
C PHE A 241 16.19 4.59 6.47
N ILE A 242 16.66 5.21 5.37
CA ILE A 242 17.01 4.51 4.12
C ILE A 242 18.14 3.50 4.36
N GLU A 243 19.18 3.87 5.10
CA GLU A 243 20.31 2.98 5.41
C GLU A 243 19.88 1.75 6.23
N ALA A 244 18.93 1.94 7.16
CA ALA A 244 18.36 0.83 7.92
C ALA A 244 17.55 -0.13 7.03
N MET A 245 16.75 0.40 6.09
CA MET A 245 16.07 -0.41 5.08
C MET A 245 17.08 -1.19 4.22
N LYS A 246 18.11 -0.49 3.71
CA LYS A 246 19.15 -1.09 2.87
C LYS A 246 19.79 -2.29 3.54
N LYS A 247 20.26 -2.11 4.78
CA LYS A 247 20.91 -3.16 5.56
C LYS A 247 20.01 -4.38 5.80
N TYR A 248 18.70 -4.20 5.78
CA TYR A 248 17.76 -5.28 5.99
C TYR A 248 17.45 -6.05 4.69
N TYR A 249 17.35 -5.35 3.56
CA TYR A 249 17.05 -5.95 2.26
C TYR A 249 18.29 -6.46 1.50
N THR A 250 19.52 -6.14 1.95
CA THR A 250 20.80 -6.61 1.36
C THR A 250 21.60 -7.47 2.33
#